data_AF-A0A947FSM8-F1
#
_entry.id   AF-A0A947FSM8-F1
#
_cell.length_a   1.000
_cell.length_b   1.000
_cell.length_c   1.000
_cell.angle_alpha   90.00
_cell.angle_beta   90.00
_cell.angle_gamma   90.00
#
_symmetry.space_group_name_H-M   'P 1'
#
loop_
_entity.id
_entity.type
_entity.pdbx_description
1 polymer ?
#
loop_
_entity_poly.entity_id
_entity_poly.type
_entity_poly.pdbx_seq_one_letter_code
_entity_poly.pdbx_strand_id
1 'polypeptide(L)'
;MSNATLAVDASTGGGITVSLAGNWLLGGNLPGPDPVLDRLRQQPRPAGVDFDTRGLEDWDTGLITTVINIARSAEANGVAIDQAGLPEGARKLIELAFAVKEREGARRAAAQTSCLADVGVASRDIWHMCVDMVEFSGEVVLSVGRYLRGKAKYLGSDFVEYVQQAGAQALPIVSLVSFLIGMIFAFVGVMQLRNFGAGSYTADLVAVAMIREMAPIMTAIIMAGRTGAAYAAQLGTMKVNEEIDALTTLGLD
;
A
#
# COMPACT_ATOMS: atom_id res chain seq x y z
N MET A 1 14.95 21.84 31.05
CA MET A 1 14.00 21.62 29.94
C MET A 1 12.63 21.48 30.58
N SER A 2 11.75 22.44 30.33
CA SER A 2 10.40 22.47 30.91
C SER A 2 9.56 21.37 30.26
N ASN A 3 9.05 20.42 31.05
CA ASN A 3 8.19 19.35 30.52
C ASN A 3 6.79 19.90 30.22
N ALA A 4 6.14 19.39 29.16
CA ALA A 4 4.75 19.69 28.87
C ALA A 4 3.85 19.24 30.03
N THR A 5 3.01 20.14 30.52
CA THR A 5 2.01 19.86 31.55
C THR A 5 0.63 20.29 31.06
N LEU A 6 -0.34 19.42 31.28
CA LEU A 6 -1.75 19.67 31.05
C LEU A 6 -2.47 19.56 32.40
N ALA A 7 -3.17 20.61 32.80
CA ALA A 7 -4.00 20.61 34.00
C ALA A 7 -5.43 21.07 33.67
N VAL A 8 -6.38 20.62 34.49
CA VAL A 8 -7.81 20.81 34.27
C VAL A 8 -8.43 21.37 35.54
N ASP A 9 -8.83 22.63 35.47
CA ASP A 9 -9.43 23.35 36.59
C ASP A 9 -10.91 23.65 36.33
N ALA A 10 -11.69 23.74 37.41
CA ALA A 10 -13.08 24.15 37.32
C ALA A 10 -13.13 25.69 37.24
N SER A 11 -13.72 26.22 36.18
CA SER A 11 -13.94 27.65 36.04
C SER A 11 -15.05 28.11 36.99
N THR A 12 -14.93 29.34 37.49
CA THR A 12 -15.83 29.99 38.45
C THR A 12 -17.28 30.12 37.97
N GLY A 13 -17.56 29.85 36.69
CA GLY A 13 -18.90 29.86 36.09
C GLY A 13 -19.47 28.47 35.72
N GLY A 14 -18.88 27.37 36.18
CA GLY A 14 -19.31 26.00 35.81
C GLY A 14 -18.81 25.52 34.44
N GLY A 15 -17.78 26.18 33.91
CA GLY A 15 -17.00 25.74 32.75
C GLY A 15 -15.75 24.95 33.17
N ILE A 16 -15.03 24.39 32.19
CA ILE A 16 -13.76 23.70 32.39
C ILE A 16 -12.65 24.55 31.78
N THR A 17 -11.61 24.87 32.55
CA THR A 17 -10.43 25.58 32.04
C THR A 17 -9.29 24.57 31.90
N VAL A 18 -8.75 24.44 30.69
CA VAL A 18 -7.61 23.57 30.39
C VAL A 18 -6.36 24.43 30.34
N SER A 19 -5.46 24.24 31.29
CA SER A 19 -4.18 24.95 31.34
C SER A 19 -3.09 24.15 30.65
N LEU A 20 -2.45 24.78 29.66
CA LEU A 20 -1.39 24.23 28.82
C LEU A 20 -0.09 24.98 29.11
N ALA A 21 0.89 24.29 29.69
CA ALA A 21 2.18 24.90 30.05
C ALA A 21 3.38 24.02 29.66
N GLY A 22 4.56 24.65 29.55
CA GLY A 22 5.81 24.01 29.15
C GLY A 22 6.02 23.93 27.63
N ASN A 23 6.93 23.05 27.19
CA ASN A 23 7.28 22.84 25.78
C ASN A 23 6.46 21.73 25.14
N TRP A 24 5.63 22.09 24.16
CA TRP A 24 4.74 21.20 23.43
C TRP A 24 5.31 20.89 22.04
N LEU A 25 6.38 20.10 22.01
CA LEU A 25 7.08 19.69 20.78
C LEU A 25 6.92 18.18 20.51
N LEU A 26 6.68 17.80 19.24
CA LEU A 26 6.58 16.44 18.73
C LEU A 26 7.93 15.75 18.86
N GLY A 27 8.04 14.87 19.87
CA GLY A 27 9.29 14.22 20.27
C GLY A 27 9.56 14.29 21.78
N GLY A 28 8.85 15.15 22.50
CA GLY A 28 8.80 15.15 23.97
C GLY A 28 7.75 14.21 24.55
N ASN A 29 7.78 14.02 25.87
CA ASN A 29 6.73 13.30 26.59
C ASN A 29 5.50 14.22 26.77
N LEU A 30 4.62 14.23 25.77
CA LEU A 30 3.40 15.05 25.77
C LEU A 30 2.31 14.38 26.62
N PRO A 31 1.67 15.11 27.56
CA PRO A 31 0.54 14.57 28.30
C PRO A 31 -0.64 14.33 27.36
N GLY A 32 -1.22 13.13 27.44
CA GLY A 32 -2.41 12.76 26.65
C GLY A 32 -3.64 13.61 27.04
N PRO A 33 -4.65 13.72 26.15
CA PRO A 33 -5.88 14.47 26.41
C PRO A 33 -6.81 13.77 27.43
N ASP A 34 -6.50 12.54 27.83
CA ASP A 34 -7.34 11.69 28.67
C ASP A 34 -7.85 12.35 29.97
N PRO A 35 -7.05 13.12 30.73
CA PRO A 35 -7.53 13.79 31.94
C PRO A 35 -8.65 14.80 31.67
N VAL A 36 -8.63 15.46 30.51
CA VAL A 36 -9.66 16.40 30.07
C VAL A 36 -10.89 15.64 29.61
N LEU A 37 -10.69 14.58 28.83
CA LEU A 37 -11.76 13.76 28.27
C LEU A 37 -12.56 13.05 29.38
N ASP A 38 -11.89 12.54 30.40
CA ASP A 38 -12.54 11.91 31.55
C ASP A 38 -13.34 12.93 32.38
N ARG A 39 -12.84 14.16 32.52
CA ARG A 39 -13.55 15.25 33.20
C ARG A 39 -14.80 15.68 32.42
N LEU A 40 -14.68 15.78 31.10
CA LEU A 40 -15.80 16.07 30.19
C LEU A 40 -16.87 14.97 30.21
N ARG A 41 -16.49 13.71 30.43
CA ARG A 41 -17.44 12.59 30.60
C ARG A 41 -18.16 12.61 31.95
N GLN A 42 -17.49 13.09 33.01
CA GLN A 42 -18.03 13.13 34.36
C GLN A 42 -19.00 14.30 34.60
N GLN A 43 -18.90 15.38 33.82
CA GLN A 43 -19.83 16.52 33.86
C GLN A 43 -20.70 16.55 32.60
N PRO A 44 -22.00 16.21 32.66
CA PRO A 44 -22.83 16.06 31.46
C PRO A 44 -23.14 17.36 30.69
N ARG A 45 -22.91 18.54 31.29
CA ARG A 45 -23.14 19.87 30.66
C ARG A 45 -22.25 20.98 31.28
N PRO A 46 -20.94 21.03 30.98
CA PRO A 46 -20.14 22.20 31.32
C PRO A 46 -20.61 23.40 30.48
N ALA A 47 -20.61 24.59 31.07
CA ALA A 47 -21.06 25.82 30.39
C ALA A 47 -20.16 26.23 29.21
N GLY A 48 -18.91 25.76 29.21
CA GLY A 48 -17.94 25.93 28.13
C GLY A 48 -16.58 25.33 28.50
N VAL A 49 -15.72 25.15 27.51
CA VAL A 49 -14.30 24.81 27.69
C VAL A 49 -13.46 26.01 27.28
N ASP A 50 -12.61 26.48 28.18
CA ASP A 50 -11.65 27.56 27.93
C ASP A 50 -10.22 27.02 27.99
N PHE A 51 -9.29 27.67 27.29
CA PHE A 51 -7.88 27.29 27.24
C PHE A 51 -7.01 28.39 27.86
N ASP A 52 -6.18 28.05 28.84
CA ASP A 52 -5.18 28.96 29.38
C ASP A 52 -3.77 28.54 28.93
N THR A 53 -3.13 29.35 28.10
CA THR A 53 -1.76 29.09 27.60
C THR A 53 -0.72 30.05 28.16
N ARG A 54 -0.98 30.69 29.32
CA ARG A 54 -0.04 31.67 29.92
C ARG A 54 1.33 31.10 30.28
N GLY A 55 1.43 29.77 30.45
CA GLY A 55 2.69 29.06 30.75
C GLY A 55 3.31 28.35 29.54
N LEU A 56 2.84 28.62 28.33
CA LEU A 56 3.31 27.97 27.11
C LEU A 56 4.65 28.60 26.65
N GLU A 57 5.66 27.76 26.44
CA GLU A 57 6.97 28.17 25.90
C GLU A 57 6.98 27.96 24.37
N ASP A 58 7.50 26.83 23.89
CA ASP A 58 7.46 26.44 22.47
C ASP A 58 6.32 25.47 22.18
N TRP A 59 5.77 25.54 20.96
CA TRP A 59 4.68 24.65 20.52
C TRP A 59 4.79 24.29 19.03
N ASP A 60 4.32 23.09 18.68
CA ASP A 60 4.22 22.61 17.29
C ASP A 60 2.90 21.85 17.01
N THR A 61 2.91 20.90 16.06
CA THR A 61 1.78 20.05 15.71
C THR A 61 1.24 19.23 16.91
N GLY A 62 2.03 18.95 17.94
CA GLY A 62 1.63 18.14 19.09
C GLY A 62 0.59 18.83 19.98
N LEU A 63 0.77 20.15 20.18
CA LEU A 63 -0.23 21.00 20.84
C LEU A 63 -1.54 20.99 20.04
N ILE A 64 -1.45 21.18 18.72
CA ILE A 64 -2.61 21.27 17.83
C ILE A 64 -3.41 19.96 17.84
N THR A 65 -2.76 18.81 17.73
CA THR A 65 -3.45 17.50 17.78
C THR A 65 -4.19 17.31 19.10
N THR A 66 -3.58 17.73 20.22
CA THR A 66 -4.19 17.60 21.55
C THR A 66 -5.40 18.53 21.69
N VAL A 67 -5.28 19.79 21.28
CA VAL A 67 -6.37 20.76 21.31
C VAL A 67 -7.51 20.36 20.35
N ILE A 68 -7.20 19.86 19.15
CA ILE A 68 -8.21 19.35 18.21
C ILE A 68 -8.96 18.16 18.79
N ASN A 69 -8.27 17.23 19.47
CA ASN A 69 -8.91 16.08 20.11
C ASN A 69 -9.86 16.50 21.24
N ILE A 70 -9.44 17.47 22.07
CA ILE A 70 -10.29 18.04 23.12
C ILE A 70 -11.48 18.77 22.50
N ALA A 71 -11.25 19.59 21.48
CA ALA A 71 -12.28 20.36 20.81
C ALA A 71 -13.34 19.47 20.15
N ARG A 72 -12.91 18.44 19.42
CA ARG A 72 -13.81 17.45 18.79
C ARG A 72 -14.64 16.70 19.82
N SER A 73 -14.05 16.38 20.98
CA SER A 73 -14.78 15.73 22.07
C SER A 73 -15.76 16.68 22.78
N ALA A 74 -15.44 17.96 22.91
CA ALA A 74 -16.35 18.95 23.48
C ALA A 74 -17.54 19.24 22.54
N GLU A 75 -17.30 19.37 21.23
CA GLU A 75 -18.33 19.54 20.21
C GLU A 75 -19.27 18.33 20.13
N ALA A 76 -18.74 17.11 20.22
CA ALA A 76 -19.54 15.88 20.27
C ALA A 76 -20.50 15.82 21.48
N ASN A 77 -20.19 16.54 22.56
CA ASN A 77 -21.05 16.67 23.75
C ASN A 77 -21.88 17.97 23.74
N GLY A 78 -21.84 18.77 22.67
CA GLY A 78 -22.60 20.01 22.53
C GLY A 78 -22.11 21.17 23.40
N VAL A 79 -20.83 21.18 23.77
CA VAL A 79 -20.22 22.19 24.64
C VAL A 79 -19.51 23.25 23.81
N ALA A 80 -19.78 24.53 24.09
CA ALA A 80 -19.10 25.64 23.43
C ALA A 80 -17.64 25.75 23.89
N ILE A 81 -16.75 26.03 22.95
CA ILE A 81 -15.32 26.17 23.20
C ILE A 81 -14.95 27.64 23.05
N ASP A 82 -14.35 28.23 24.08
CA ASP A 82 -13.70 29.52 23.99
C ASP A 82 -12.23 29.34 23.58
N GLN A 83 -11.88 29.91 22.42
CA GLN A 83 -10.53 29.82 21.84
C GLN A 83 -9.70 31.08 22.13
N ALA A 84 -10.22 32.02 22.94
CA ALA A 84 -9.58 33.32 23.19
C ALA A 84 -8.21 33.20 23.87
N GLY A 85 -7.99 32.17 24.68
CA GLY A 85 -6.71 31.96 25.36
C GLY A 85 -5.68 31.09 24.61
N LEU A 86 -5.93 30.75 23.34
CA LEU A 86 -4.95 30.03 22.49
C LEU A 86 -4.07 31.01 21.67
N PRO A 87 -2.83 30.62 21.31
CA PRO A 87 -1.99 31.38 20.39
C PRO A 87 -2.68 31.61 19.04
N GLU A 88 -2.47 32.79 18.43
CA GLU A 88 -3.14 33.18 17.18
C GLU A 88 -2.89 32.16 16.03
N GLY A 89 -1.68 31.59 15.97
CA GLY A 89 -1.33 30.55 15.00
C GLY A 89 -2.10 29.25 15.21
N ALA A 90 -2.29 28.82 16.46
CA ALA A 90 -3.07 27.63 16.79
C ALA A 90 -4.56 27.85 16.48
N ARG A 91 -5.10 29.04 16.81
CA ARG A 91 -6.50 29.41 16.52
C ARG A 91 -6.83 29.30 15.03
N LYS A 92 -5.98 29.83 14.14
CA LYS A 92 -6.18 29.75 12.68
C LYS A 92 -6.17 28.30 12.17
N LEU A 93 -5.30 27.46 12.71
CA LEU A 93 -5.21 26.06 12.31
C LEU A 93 -6.41 25.24 12.79
N ILE A 94 -6.93 25.52 13.99
CA ILE A 94 -8.16 24.92 14.49
C ILE A 94 -9.36 25.38 13.66
N GLU A 95 -9.46 26.68 13.36
CA GLU A 95 -10.52 27.22 12.51
C GLU A 95 -10.53 26.52 11.13
N LEU A 96 -9.37 26.34 10.50
CA LEU A 96 -9.24 25.59 9.25
C LEU A 96 -9.61 24.11 9.39
N ALA A 97 -9.20 23.47 10.49
CA ALA A 97 -9.50 22.06 10.74
C ALA A 97 -10.98 21.78 10.97
N PHE A 98 -11.70 22.69 11.64
CA PHE A 98 -13.14 22.56 11.92
C PHE A 98 -14.04 23.21 10.85
N ALA A 99 -13.51 24.09 9.99
CA ALA A 99 -14.23 24.62 8.84
C ALA A 99 -14.64 23.51 7.86
N VAL A 100 -13.84 22.45 7.77
CA VAL A 100 -14.18 21.24 7.03
C VAL A 100 -14.92 20.29 7.97
N LYS A 101 -16.25 20.34 7.98
CA LYS A 101 -17.07 19.31 8.63
C LYS A 101 -16.66 17.94 8.09
N GLU A 102 -15.97 17.14 8.91
CA GLU A 102 -15.78 15.72 8.63
C GLU A 102 -17.18 15.13 8.35
N ARG A 103 -17.37 14.50 7.18
CA ARG A 103 -18.60 13.75 6.90
C ARG A 103 -18.73 12.67 7.98
N GLU A 104 -19.58 12.88 8.98
CA GLU A 104 -19.84 11.94 10.08
C GLU A 104 -20.17 10.51 9.60
N GLY A 105 -20.65 10.36 8.35
CA GLY A 105 -20.89 9.07 7.71
C GLY A 105 -19.63 8.23 7.42
N ALA A 106 -18.45 8.84 7.29
CA ALA A 106 -17.22 8.10 6.98
C ALA A 106 -16.73 7.24 8.16
N ARG A 107 -17.00 7.66 9.40
CA ARG A 107 -16.56 6.94 10.60
C ARG A 107 -17.55 5.85 11.04
N ARG A 108 -18.85 6.03 10.79
CA ARG A 108 -19.88 5.01 11.07
C ARG A 108 -19.86 3.84 10.08
N ALA A 109 -19.47 4.07 8.83
CA ALA A 109 -19.32 3.01 7.82
C ALA A 109 -18.15 2.04 8.12
N ALA A 110 -17.20 2.44 8.96
CA ALA A 110 -16.08 1.60 9.38
C ALA A 110 -16.41 0.66 10.57
N ALA A 111 -17.59 0.79 11.17
CA ALA A 111 -18.01 -0.03 12.29
C ALA A 111 -18.89 -1.19 11.78
N GLN A 112 -18.29 -2.38 11.71
CA GLN A 112 -18.88 -3.67 11.31
C GLN A 112 -19.17 -3.82 9.81
N THR A 113 -18.12 -4.02 9.01
CA THR A 113 -18.30 -4.78 7.77
C THR A 113 -18.67 -6.21 8.16
N SER A 114 -19.80 -6.68 7.64
CA SER A 114 -20.16 -8.09 7.71
C SER A 114 -19.17 -8.87 6.83
N CYS A 115 -18.86 -10.13 7.17
CA CYS A 115 -18.05 -11.01 6.31
C CYS A 115 -18.60 -11.05 4.87
N LEU A 116 -19.93 -10.94 4.70
CA LEU A 116 -20.56 -10.84 3.38
C LEU A 116 -20.21 -9.54 2.64
N ALA A 117 -20.05 -8.43 3.37
CA ALA A 117 -19.65 -7.13 2.80
C ALA A 117 -18.17 -7.14 2.40
N ASP A 118 -17.30 -7.75 3.21
CA ASP A 118 -15.87 -7.91 2.87
C ASP A 118 -15.69 -8.78 1.63
N VAL A 119 -16.45 -9.89 1.53
CA VAL A 119 -16.48 -10.74 0.32
C VAL A 119 -17.01 -9.97 -0.88
N GLY A 120 -18.02 -9.11 -0.70
CA GLY A 120 -18.56 -8.26 -1.76
C GLY A 120 -17.54 -7.25 -2.30
N VAL A 121 -16.79 -6.60 -1.41
CA VAL A 121 -15.70 -5.69 -1.78
C VAL A 121 -14.58 -6.45 -2.48
N ALA A 122 -14.09 -7.55 -1.90
CA ALA A 122 -13.04 -8.37 -2.50
C ALA A 122 -13.43 -8.90 -3.89
N SER A 123 -14.69 -9.34 -4.07
CA SER A 123 -15.19 -9.82 -5.36
C SER A 123 -15.20 -8.70 -6.41
N ARG A 124 -15.59 -7.49 -6.02
CA ARG A 124 -15.56 -6.31 -6.90
C ARG A 124 -14.13 -5.92 -7.26
N ASP A 125 -13.21 -5.98 -6.31
CA ASP A 125 -11.79 -5.65 -6.57
C ASP A 125 -11.16 -6.66 -7.53
N ILE A 126 -11.43 -7.96 -7.34
CA ILE A 126 -11.01 -9.01 -8.29
C ILE A 126 -11.62 -8.77 -9.67
N TRP A 127 -12.90 -8.37 -9.74
CA TRP A 127 -13.53 -8.05 -11.02
C TRP A 127 -12.82 -6.90 -11.74
N HIS A 128 -12.50 -5.82 -11.03
CA HIS A 128 -11.74 -4.70 -11.61
C HIS A 128 -10.35 -5.15 -12.06
N MET A 129 -9.61 -5.93 -11.25
CA MET A 129 -8.32 -6.50 -11.66
C MET A 129 -8.41 -7.34 -12.94
N CYS A 130 -9.49 -8.12 -13.11
CA CYS A 130 -9.71 -8.89 -14.34
C CYS A 130 -9.95 -7.97 -15.55
N VAL A 131 -10.73 -6.90 -15.38
CA VAL A 131 -10.97 -5.91 -16.45
C VAL A 131 -9.66 -5.20 -16.82
N ASP A 132 -8.90 -4.75 -15.84
CA ASP A 132 -7.60 -4.10 -16.04
C ASP A 132 -6.62 -5.04 -16.78
N MET A 133 -6.61 -6.34 -16.44
CA MET A 133 -5.77 -7.32 -17.13
C MET A 133 -6.18 -7.53 -18.60
N VAL A 134 -7.49 -7.46 -18.89
CA VAL A 134 -7.99 -7.52 -20.28
C VAL A 134 -7.59 -6.26 -21.05
N GLU A 135 -7.69 -5.09 -20.44
CA GLU A 135 -7.25 -3.82 -21.02
C GLU A 135 -5.75 -3.86 -21.34
N PHE A 136 -4.92 -4.20 -20.35
CA PHE A 136 -3.46 -4.35 -20.53
C PHE A 136 -3.12 -5.37 -21.62
N SER A 137 -3.78 -6.52 -21.64
CA SER A 137 -3.57 -7.52 -22.69
C SER A 137 -3.94 -6.98 -24.08
N GLY A 138 -5.02 -6.20 -24.17
CA GLY A 138 -5.42 -5.50 -25.39
C GLY A 138 -4.38 -4.50 -25.86
N GLU A 139 -3.86 -3.67 -24.96
CA GLU A 139 -2.79 -2.72 -25.25
C GLU A 139 -1.51 -3.41 -25.72
N VAL A 140 -1.09 -4.51 -25.08
CA VAL A 140 0.07 -5.31 -25.51
C VAL A 140 -0.14 -5.84 -26.92
N VAL A 141 -1.30 -6.42 -27.22
CA VAL A 141 -1.62 -6.93 -28.57
C VAL A 141 -1.58 -5.82 -29.61
N LEU A 142 -2.18 -4.66 -29.33
CA LEU A 142 -2.15 -3.51 -30.22
C LEU A 142 -0.73 -2.97 -30.42
N SER A 143 0.09 -2.98 -29.37
CA SER A 143 1.50 -2.54 -29.40
C SER A 143 2.37 -3.47 -30.22
N VAL A 144 2.23 -4.79 -30.06
CA VAL A 144 2.86 -5.78 -30.94
C VAL A 144 2.39 -5.61 -32.38
N GLY A 145 1.10 -5.33 -32.60
CA GLY A 145 0.56 -5.01 -33.92
C GLY A 145 1.19 -3.75 -34.54
N ARG A 146 1.40 -2.70 -33.76
CA ARG A 146 2.12 -1.48 -34.18
C ARG A 146 3.58 -1.77 -34.52
N TYR A 147 4.24 -2.63 -33.74
CA TYR A 147 5.61 -3.10 -33.97
C TYR A 147 5.73 -3.85 -35.29
N LEU A 148 4.87 -4.85 -35.53
CA LEU A 148 4.87 -5.62 -36.78
C LEU A 148 4.56 -4.78 -38.02
N ARG A 149 3.79 -3.69 -37.87
CA ARG A 149 3.50 -2.73 -38.97
C ARG A 149 4.58 -1.66 -39.16
N GLY A 150 5.68 -1.71 -38.39
CA GLY A 150 6.78 -0.75 -38.48
C GLY A 150 6.44 0.66 -37.98
N LYS A 151 5.32 0.82 -37.26
CA LYS A 151 4.87 2.12 -36.72
C LYS A 151 5.25 2.32 -35.24
N ALA A 152 5.89 1.34 -34.63
CA ALA A 152 6.33 1.43 -33.24
C ALA A 152 7.54 2.36 -33.12
N LYS A 153 7.51 3.23 -32.10
CA LYS A 153 8.66 4.01 -31.65
C LYS A 153 9.25 3.27 -30.46
N TYR A 154 10.45 2.74 -30.59
CA TYR A 154 11.15 2.06 -29.51
C TYR A 154 12.65 2.21 -29.70
N LEU A 155 13.42 2.05 -28.63
CA LEU A 155 14.87 2.05 -28.70
C LEU A 155 15.36 0.61 -28.96
N GLY A 156 16.01 0.40 -30.11
CA GLY A 156 16.44 -0.95 -30.53
C GLY A 156 17.45 -1.59 -29.56
N SER A 157 18.22 -0.77 -28.83
CA SER A 157 19.13 -1.25 -27.79
C SER A 157 18.39 -1.99 -26.68
N ASP A 158 17.33 -1.38 -26.16
CA ASP A 158 16.52 -1.94 -25.07
C ASP A 158 15.86 -3.25 -25.51
N PHE A 159 15.37 -3.32 -26.75
CA PHE A 159 14.80 -4.55 -27.28
C PHE A 159 15.81 -5.70 -27.28
N VAL A 160 17.05 -5.44 -27.73
CA VAL A 160 18.11 -6.46 -27.73
C VAL A 160 18.48 -6.88 -26.31
N GLU A 161 18.52 -5.94 -25.37
CA GLU A 161 18.78 -6.23 -23.96
C GLU A 161 17.70 -7.14 -23.35
N TYR A 162 16.42 -6.82 -23.55
CA TYR A 162 15.32 -7.68 -23.08
C TYR A 162 15.29 -9.05 -23.77
N VAL A 163 15.66 -9.14 -25.06
CA VAL A 163 15.79 -10.43 -25.75
C VAL A 163 16.96 -11.25 -25.19
N GLN A 164 18.10 -10.62 -24.89
CA GLN A 164 19.24 -11.29 -24.28
C GLN A 164 18.90 -11.78 -22.87
N GLN A 165 18.19 -10.95 -22.10
CA GLN A 165 17.74 -11.29 -20.75
C GLN A 165 16.74 -12.45 -20.78
N ALA A 166 15.71 -12.39 -21.61
CA ALA A 166 14.72 -13.47 -21.73
C ALA A 166 15.30 -14.75 -22.34
N GLY A 167 16.20 -14.63 -23.31
CA GLY A 167 16.78 -15.76 -24.03
C GLY A 167 18.07 -16.26 -23.40
N ALA A 168 19.19 -15.70 -23.85
CA ALA A 168 20.53 -16.21 -23.58
C ALA A 168 20.85 -16.37 -22.08
N GLN A 169 20.40 -15.43 -21.26
CA GLN A 169 20.67 -15.49 -19.82
C GLN A 169 19.76 -16.51 -19.08
N ALA A 170 18.62 -16.92 -19.66
CA ALA A 170 17.73 -17.93 -19.07
C ALA A 170 18.19 -19.36 -19.40
N LEU A 171 18.87 -19.54 -20.53
CA LEU A 171 19.30 -20.84 -21.05
C LEU A 171 20.03 -21.72 -20.02
N PRO A 172 20.99 -21.24 -19.20
CA PRO A 172 21.73 -22.10 -18.28
C PRO A 172 20.83 -22.79 -17.25
N ILE A 173 19.86 -22.06 -16.69
CA ILE A 173 18.94 -22.61 -15.68
C ILE A 173 17.94 -23.56 -16.34
N VAL A 174 17.34 -23.16 -17.47
CA VAL A 174 16.35 -23.99 -18.18
C VAL A 174 16.97 -25.30 -18.65
N SER A 175 18.17 -25.25 -19.24
CA SER A 175 18.88 -26.44 -19.74
C SER A 175 19.31 -27.37 -18.61
N LEU A 176 19.84 -26.84 -17.50
CA LEU A 176 20.23 -27.64 -16.34
C LEU A 176 19.04 -28.39 -15.75
N VAL A 177 17.93 -27.69 -15.51
CA VAL A 177 16.74 -28.32 -14.93
C VAL A 177 16.12 -29.32 -15.91
N SER A 178 16.04 -28.99 -17.20
CA SER A 178 15.51 -29.90 -18.23
C SER A 178 16.37 -31.16 -18.38
N PHE A 179 17.70 -31.02 -18.25
CA PHE A 179 18.63 -32.15 -18.28
C PHE A 179 18.43 -33.08 -17.07
N LEU A 180 18.35 -32.52 -15.86
CA LEU A 180 18.11 -33.30 -14.64
C LEU A 180 16.77 -34.03 -14.71
N ILE A 181 15.72 -33.37 -15.17
CA ILE A 181 14.41 -33.99 -15.37
C ILE A 181 14.48 -35.09 -16.43
N GLY A 182 15.16 -34.87 -17.55
CA GLY A 182 15.37 -35.89 -18.57
C GLY A 182 16.05 -37.14 -18.02
N MET A 183 17.04 -36.98 -17.14
CA MET A 183 17.71 -38.09 -16.45
C MET A 183 16.75 -38.85 -15.51
N ILE A 184 15.91 -38.12 -14.75
CA ILE A 184 14.88 -38.73 -13.89
C ILE A 184 13.88 -39.53 -14.74
N PHE A 185 13.42 -38.97 -15.85
CA PHE A 185 12.51 -39.65 -16.78
C PHE A 185 13.14 -40.89 -17.40
N ALA A 186 14.42 -40.85 -17.76
CA ALA A 186 15.13 -42.02 -18.27
C ALA A 186 15.20 -43.12 -17.20
N PHE A 187 15.54 -42.77 -15.96
CA PHE A 187 15.62 -43.74 -14.86
C PHE A 187 14.26 -44.38 -14.56
N VAL A 188 13.22 -43.56 -14.37
CA VAL A 188 11.85 -44.03 -14.11
C VAL A 188 11.31 -44.83 -15.30
N GLY A 189 11.57 -44.35 -16.53
CA GLY A 189 11.17 -45.01 -17.76
C GLY A 189 11.76 -46.41 -17.90
N VAL A 190 13.07 -46.59 -17.67
CA VAL A 190 13.70 -47.92 -17.69
C VAL A 190 13.06 -48.84 -16.66
N MET A 191 12.87 -48.36 -15.43
CA MET A 191 12.28 -49.18 -14.36
C MET A 191 10.86 -49.63 -14.70
N GLN A 192 10.06 -48.74 -15.30
CA GLN A 192 8.70 -49.05 -15.68
C GLN A 192 8.63 -50.00 -16.88
N LEU A 193 9.42 -49.75 -17.93
CA LEU A 193 9.37 -50.54 -19.18
C LEU A 193 10.02 -51.91 -19.05
N ARG A 194 11.00 -52.08 -18.15
CA ARG A 194 11.58 -53.39 -17.85
C ARG A 194 10.54 -54.38 -17.35
N ASN A 195 9.55 -53.93 -16.58
CA ASN A 195 8.46 -54.80 -16.10
C ASN A 195 7.58 -55.33 -17.24
N PHE A 196 7.56 -54.65 -18.38
CA PHE A 196 6.82 -55.05 -19.58
C PHE A 196 7.73 -55.67 -20.67
N GLY A 197 9.01 -55.91 -20.38
CA GLY A 197 9.98 -56.40 -21.36
C GLY A 197 10.34 -55.41 -22.46
N ALA A 198 9.97 -54.13 -22.32
CA ALA A 198 10.03 -53.11 -23.36
C ALA A 198 11.20 -52.12 -23.20
N GLY A 199 12.27 -52.47 -22.48
CA GLY A 199 13.34 -51.54 -22.10
C GLY A 199 14.01 -50.78 -23.27
N SER A 200 14.00 -51.34 -24.49
CA SER A 200 14.51 -50.68 -25.69
C SER A 200 13.75 -49.41 -26.08
N TYR A 201 12.48 -49.28 -25.69
CA TYR A 201 11.64 -48.10 -25.99
C TYR A 201 11.78 -46.96 -24.98
N THR A 202 12.72 -47.07 -24.03
CA THR A 202 12.95 -46.02 -23.03
C THR A 202 13.31 -44.69 -23.71
N ALA A 203 14.20 -44.71 -24.71
CA ALA A 203 14.64 -43.50 -25.40
C ALA A 203 13.47 -42.80 -26.10
N ASP A 204 12.59 -43.56 -26.76
CA ASP A 204 11.41 -43.03 -27.44
C ASP A 204 10.42 -42.42 -26.44
N LEU A 205 10.19 -43.07 -25.30
CA LEU A 205 9.34 -42.55 -24.24
C LEU A 205 9.86 -41.21 -23.72
N VAL A 206 11.15 -41.14 -23.39
CA VAL A 206 11.77 -39.92 -22.85
C VAL A 206 11.71 -38.80 -23.89
N ALA A 207 12.05 -39.08 -25.14
CA ALA A 207 12.02 -38.09 -26.22
C ALA A 207 10.61 -37.51 -26.42
N VAL A 208 9.59 -38.36 -26.50
CA VAL A 208 8.20 -37.93 -26.69
C VAL A 208 7.69 -37.15 -25.47
N ALA A 209 7.93 -37.65 -24.26
CA ALA A 209 7.49 -37.01 -23.03
C ALA A 209 8.16 -35.63 -22.83
N MET A 210 9.47 -35.54 -23.13
CA MET A 210 10.20 -34.29 -23.00
C MET A 210 9.75 -33.25 -24.03
N ILE A 211 9.65 -33.61 -25.30
CA ILE A 211 9.35 -32.64 -26.37
C ILE A 211 7.90 -32.15 -26.29
N ARG A 212 6.95 -33.04 -25.97
CA ARG A 212 5.52 -32.67 -25.97
C ARG A 212 5.06 -31.98 -24.70
N GLU A 213 5.53 -32.44 -23.55
CA GLU A 213 4.94 -32.04 -22.27
C GLU A 213 5.94 -31.27 -21.41
N MET A 214 7.06 -31.91 -21.06
CA MET A 214 7.91 -31.40 -19.99
C MET A 214 8.73 -30.17 -20.41
N ALA A 215 9.33 -30.16 -21.61
CA ALA A 215 10.12 -29.03 -22.08
C ALA A 215 9.33 -27.70 -22.12
N PRO A 216 8.12 -27.62 -22.72
CA PRO A 216 7.35 -26.37 -22.72
C PRO A 216 6.88 -25.97 -21.31
N ILE A 217 6.43 -26.93 -20.49
CA ILE A 217 5.99 -26.65 -19.10
C ILE A 217 7.15 -26.09 -18.27
N MET A 218 8.30 -26.76 -18.29
CA MET A 218 9.47 -26.35 -17.50
C MET A 218 9.99 -25.00 -17.96
N THR A 219 10.06 -24.77 -19.28
CA THR A 219 10.47 -23.46 -19.82
C THR A 219 9.50 -22.37 -19.37
N ALA A 220 8.18 -22.60 -19.45
CA ALA A 220 7.18 -21.62 -19.02
C ALA A 220 7.28 -21.27 -17.53
N ILE A 221 7.38 -22.28 -16.66
CA ILE A 221 7.48 -22.07 -15.20
C ILE A 221 8.77 -21.32 -14.85
N ILE A 222 9.92 -21.74 -15.40
CA ILE A 222 11.21 -21.12 -15.11
C ILE A 222 11.24 -19.68 -15.64
N MET A 223 10.72 -19.44 -16.84
CA MET A 223 10.66 -18.10 -17.44
C MET A 223 9.74 -17.17 -16.66
N ALA A 224 8.57 -17.64 -16.22
CA ALA A 224 7.66 -16.87 -15.39
C ALA A 224 8.32 -16.45 -14.07
N GLY A 225 9.08 -17.37 -13.44
CA GLY A 225 9.81 -17.06 -12.21
C GLY A 225 10.98 -16.12 -12.42
N ARG A 226 11.99 -16.52 -13.21
CA ARG A 226 13.24 -15.78 -13.35
C ARG A 226 13.05 -14.45 -14.08
N THR A 227 12.51 -14.51 -15.28
CA THR A 227 12.41 -13.35 -16.18
C THR A 227 11.23 -12.47 -15.76
N GLY A 228 10.09 -13.08 -15.39
CA GLY A 228 8.93 -12.35 -14.89
C GLY A 228 9.22 -11.56 -13.60
N ALA A 229 9.89 -12.17 -12.62
CA ALA A 229 10.24 -11.45 -11.39
C ALA A 229 11.27 -10.33 -11.64
N ALA A 230 12.24 -10.56 -12.53
CA ALA A 230 13.21 -9.52 -12.89
C ALA A 230 12.53 -8.31 -13.55
N TYR A 231 11.61 -8.54 -14.49
CA TYR A 231 10.85 -7.46 -15.13
C TYR A 231 9.91 -6.75 -14.15
N ALA A 232 9.24 -7.49 -13.26
CA ALA A 232 8.40 -6.89 -12.22
C ALA A 232 9.22 -6.01 -11.26
N ALA A 233 10.42 -6.46 -10.86
CA ALA A 233 11.31 -5.68 -10.00
C ALA A 233 11.84 -4.41 -10.71
N GLN A 234 12.18 -4.51 -11.99
CA GLN A 234 12.63 -3.38 -12.79
C GLN A 234 11.52 -2.35 -12.99
N LEU A 235 10.34 -2.78 -13.44
CA LEU A 235 9.17 -1.89 -13.59
C LEU A 235 8.74 -1.27 -12.24
N GLY A 236 8.83 -2.03 -11.15
CA GLY A 236 8.57 -1.52 -9.81
C GLY A 236 9.55 -0.42 -9.41
N THR A 237 10.84 -0.60 -9.71
CA THR A 237 11.87 0.41 -9.45
C THR A 237 11.65 1.66 -10.30
N MET A 238 11.34 1.49 -11.59
CA MET A 238 11.01 2.60 -12.49
C MET A 238 9.77 3.36 -12.04
N LYS A 239 8.77 2.68 -11.47
CA LYS A 239 7.57 3.35 -10.93
C LYS A 239 7.89 4.15 -9.66
N VAL A 240 8.70 3.61 -8.75
CA VAL A 240 9.10 4.29 -7.52
C VAL A 240 10.00 5.50 -7.82
N ASN A 241 10.84 5.43 -8.85
CA ASN A 241 11.69 6.53 -9.31
C ASN A 241 10.98 7.52 -10.24
N GLU A 242 9.67 7.38 -10.46
CA GLU A 242 8.86 8.22 -11.36
C GLU A 242 9.33 8.25 -12.84
N GLU A 243 10.14 7.28 -13.26
CA GLU A 243 10.64 7.20 -14.64
C GLU A 243 9.51 6.95 -15.65
N ILE A 244 8.51 6.14 -15.26
CA ILE A 244 7.33 5.86 -16.09
C ILE A 244 6.51 7.14 -16.29
N ASP A 245 6.27 7.92 -15.23
CA ASP A 245 5.47 9.14 -15.29
C ASP A 245 6.18 10.24 -16.10
N ALA A 246 7.51 10.27 -16.06
CA ALA A 246 8.33 11.13 -16.90
C ALA A 246 8.19 10.77 -18.40
N LEU A 247 8.22 9.48 -18.75
CA LEU A 247 8.02 9.03 -20.14
C LEU A 247 6.62 9.38 -20.65
N THR A 248 5.57 9.14 -19.84
CA THR A 248 4.19 9.49 -20.20
C THR A 248 4.04 11.00 -20.43
N THR A 249 4.67 11.84 -19.62
CA THR A 249 4.63 13.31 -19.77
C THR A 249 5.33 13.78 -21.05
N LEU A 250 6.36 13.06 -21.51
CA LEU A 250 7.03 13.30 -22.79
C LEU A 250 6.21 12.82 -24.01
N GLY A 251 5.03 12.23 -23.79
CA GLY A 251 4.18 11.67 -24.83
C GLY A 251 4.71 10.35 -25.39
N LEU A 252 5.51 9.62 -24.60
CA LEU A 252 5.95 8.26 -24.89
C LEU A 252 5.08 7.29 -24.06
N ASP A 253 4.46 6.36 -24.77
CA ASP A 253 3.52 5.34 -24.27
C ASP A 253 3.86 3.98 -24.89
#